data_AF-A0A9J6FP69-F1
#
_entry.id   AF-A0A9J6FP69-F1
#
_cell.length_a   1.000
_cell.length_b   1.000
_cell.length_c   1.000
_cell.angle_alpha   90.00
_cell.angle_beta   90.00
_cell.angle_gamma   90.00
#
_symmetry.space_group_name_H-M   'P 1'
#
loop_
_entity.id
_entity.type
_entity.pdbx_description
1 polymer ?
#
loop_
_entity_poly.entity_id
_entity_poly.type
_entity_poly.pdbx_seq_one_letter_code
_entity_poly.pdbx_strand_id
1 'polypeptide(L)'
;MHIKKELSYNPSHDRFEGLEEYDGVQGNILCNKALVFMAKGIRTAWKQPLGYFFAHQGTPASALTDLLFQCCKSLGDAGLEPEAVVCDLGSQNVSLFASLVSTEQPYVDIDGRRLFFHFRCSSLT
;
A
#
# COMPACT_ATOMS: atom_id res chain seq x y z
N MET A 1 0.29 8.34 -5.90
CA MET A 1 -0.33 9.11 -7.00
C MET A 1 -0.70 10.49 -6.49
N HIS A 2 -0.48 11.58 -7.24
CA HIS A 2 -0.94 12.92 -6.83
C HIS A 2 -2.41 13.11 -7.21
N ILE A 3 -3.18 13.73 -6.31
CA ILE A 3 -4.58 14.09 -6.51
C ILE A 3 -4.80 15.55 -6.14
N LYS A 4 -5.86 16.15 -6.68
CA LYS A 4 -6.23 17.54 -6.36
C LYS A 4 -6.59 17.64 -4.88
N LYS A 5 -6.08 18.67 -4.21
CA LYS A 5 -6.47 19.02 -2.84
C LYS A 5 -7.85 19.67 -2.87
N GLU A 6 -8.88 18.88 -2.68
CA GLU A 6 -10.27 19.35 -2.73
C GLU A 6 -11.13 18.46 -1.83
N LEU A 7 -12.10 19.09 -1.17
CA LEU A 7 -13.16 18.38 -0.46
C LEU A 7 -14.36 18.25 -1.39
N SER A 8 -14.87 17.04 -1.55
CA SER A 8 -16.09 16.79 -2.32
C SER A 8 -17.08 15.97 -1.50
N TYR A 9 -18.37 16.23 -1.66
CA TYR A 9 -19.41 15.43 -1.02
C TYR A 9 -19.84 14.32 -1.96
N ASN A 10 -19.79 13.09 -1.50
CA ASN A 10 -20.26 11.91 -2.21
C ASN A 10 -21.67 11.54 -1.69
N PRO A 11 -22.74 11.81 -2.45
CA PRO A 11 -24.11 11.56 -2.02
C PRO A 11 -24.48 10.07 -1.97
N SER A 12 -23.78 9.19 -2.71
CA SER A 12 -24.11 7.76 -2.68
C SER A 12 -23.62 7.07 -1.41
N HIS A 13 -22.59 7.63 -0.77
CA HIS A 13 -22.02 7.11 0.47
C HIS A 13 -22.26 8.04 1.67
N ASP A 14 -23.02 9.13 1.47
CA ASP A 14 -23.30 10.18 2.46
C ASP A 14 -22.06 10.61 3.25
N ARG A 15 -20.99 10.96 2.54
CA ARG A 15 -19.70 11.31 3.16
C ARG A 15 -18.95 12.37 2.38
N PHE A 16 -18.08 13.09 3.07
CA PHE A 16 -17.05 13.91 2.43
C PHE A 16 -15.86 13.03 2.02
N GLU A 17 -15.30 13.32 0.85
CA GLU A 17 -14.09 12.72 0.29
C GLU A 17 -13.03 13.79 0.07
N GLY A 18 -11.76 13.41 0.14
CA GLY A 18 -10.64 14.34 -0.03
C GLY A 18 -9.94 14.72 1.29
N LEU A 19 -10.34 14.11 2.40
CA LEU A 19 -9.60 14.13 3.67
C LEU A 19 -8.70 12.90 3.77
N GLU A 20 -7.63 13.00 4.55
CA GLU A 20 -6.80 11.84 4.88
C GLU A 20 -7.63 10.77 5.60
N GLU A 21 -7.39 9.51 5.24
CA GLU A 21 -8.16 8.40 5.77
C GLU A 21 -7.36 7.11 5.68
N TYR A 22 -7.20 6.47 6.82
CA TYR A 22 -6.56 5.17 6.98
C TYR A 22 -7.46 4.33 7.89
N ASP A 23 -7.58 3.03 7.62
CA ASP A 23 -8.37 2.09 8.44
C ASP A 23 -9.84 2.52 8.67
N GLY A 24 -10.42 3.28 7.73
CA GLY A 24 -11.79 3.78 7.80
C GLY A 24 -12.00 4.96 8.75
N VAL A 25 -10.93 5.51 9.34
CA VAL A 25 -10.98 6.71 10.18
C VAL A 25 -10.59 7.93 9.36
N GLN A 26 -11.56 8.82 9.15
CA GLN A 26 -11.34 10.07 8.43
C GLN A 26 -10.74 11.14 9.36
N GLY A 27 -9.61 11.72 8.94
CA GLY A 27 -8.98 12.86 9.60
C GLY A 27 -9.62 14.19 9.19
N ASN A 28 -8.95 15.30 9.53
CA ASN A 28 -9.41 16.66 9.22
C ASN A 28 -8.49 17.40 8.24
N ILE A 29 -7.52 16.71 7.63
CA ILE A 29 -6.52 17.29 6.74
C ILE A 29 -6.86 16.93 5.29
N LEU A 30 -6.84 17.92 4.39
CA LEU A 30 -7.00 17.68 2.95
C LEU A 30 -5.84 16.83 2.40
N CYS A 31 -6.20 15.70 1.81
CA CYS A 31 -5.24 14.81 1.16
C CYS A 31 -4.73 15.42 -0.16
N ASN A 32 -3.53 15.01 -0.57
CA ASN A 32 -2.94 15.38 -1.87
C ASN A 32 -2.34 14.19 -2.62
N LYS A 33 -2.44 13.00 -2.02
CA LYS A 33 -2.00 11.76 -2.61
C LYS A 33 -3.02 10.66 -2.37
N ALA A 34 -3.08 9.73 -3.33
CA ALA A 34 -3.68 8.43 -3.15
C ALA A 34 -2.57 7.36 -3.12
N LEU A 35 -2.55 6.58 -2.04
CA LEU A 35 -1.83 5.32 -1.93
C LEU A 35 -2.71 4.22 -2.53
N VAL A 36 -2.13 3.35 -3.35
CA VAL A 36 -2.86 2.27 -4.00
C VAL A 36 -2.05 0.99 -3.86
N PHE A 37 -2.69 -0.06 -3.34
CA PHE A 37 -2.16 -1.42 -3.38
C PHE A 37 -2.76 -2.17 -4.56
N MET A 38 -1.94 -2.93 -5.28
CA MET A 38 -2.35 -3.66 -6.46
C MET A 38 -1.73 -5.05 -6.44
N ALA A 39 -2.56 -6.06 -6.66
CA ALA A 39 -2.12 -7.40 -6.91
C ALA A 39 -1.73 -7.56 -8.39
N LYS A 40 -0.67 -8.31 -8.64
CA LYS A 40 -0.18 -8.60 -9.99
C LYS A 40 0.15 -10.07 -10.10
N GLY A 41 -0.33 -10.71 -11.17
CA GLY A 41 0.05 -12.07 -11.50
C GLY A 41 1.53 -12.18 -11.86
N ILE A 42 2.22 -13.14 -11.25
CA ILE A 42 3.63 -13.44 -11.56
C ILE A 42 3.72 -14.30 -12.81
N ARG A 43 2.90 -15.36 -12.88
CA ARG A 43 2.90 -16.31 -14.02
C ARG A 43 1.99 -15.87 -15.16
N THR A 44 0.92 -15.14 -14.85
CA THR A 44 -0.12 -14.73 -15.81
C THR A 44 -0.28 -13.22 -15.78
N ALA A 45 -0.56 -12.64 -16.95
CA ALA A 45 -0.61 -11.19 -17.12
C ALA A 45 -1.95 -10.61 -16.65
N TRP A 46 -2.11 -10.47 -15.34
CA TRP A 46 -3.24 -9.75 -14.73
C TRP A 46 -2.77 -8.79 -13.65
N LYS A 47 -3.60 -7.77 -13.40
CA LYS A 47 -3.42 -6.81 -12.32
C LYS A 47 -4.78 -6.35 -11.80
N GLN A 48 -4.91 -6.19 -10.49
CA GLN A 48 -6.15 -5.75 -9.86
C GLN A 48 -5.83 -4.85 -8.66
N PRO A 49 -6.40 -3.63 -8.58
CA PRO A 49 -6.33 -2.84 -7.36
C PRO A 49 -6.96 -3.59 -6.19
N LEU A 50 -6.26 -3.65 -5.06
CA LEU A 50 -6.76 -4.22 -3.82
C LEU A 50 -7.47 -3.16 -2.96
N GLY A 51 -7.00 -1.93 -3.03
CA GLY A 51 -7.57 -0.80 -2.29
C GLY A 51 -6.80 0.48 -2.54
N TYR A 52 -7.40 1.59 -2.11
CA TYR A 52 -6.79 2.91 -2.14
C TYR A 52 -7.04 3.64 -0.82
N PHE A 53 -6.10 4.52 -0.47
CA PHE A 53 -6.12 5.28 0.78
C PHE A 53 -5.68 6.71 0.53
N PHE A 54 -6.38 7.66 1.14
CA PHE A 54 -6.09 9.08 0.97
C PHE A 54 -5.05 9.53 1.98
N ALA A 55 -3.99 10.16 1.47
CA ALA A 55 -2.84 10.58 2.28
C ALA A 55 -2.53 12.07 2.08
N HIS A 56 -2.16 12.72 3.18
CA HIS A 56 -1.52 14.02 3.16
C HIS A 56 0.01 13.85 3.21
N GLN A 57 0.70 14.22 2.13
CA GLN A 57 2.15 14.06 1.91
C GLN A 57 2.65 12.61 1.85
N GLY A 58 2.39 11.80 2.86
CA GLY A 58 2.84 10.41 2.96
C GLY A 58 2.01 9.65 3.97
N THR A 59 1.93 8.34 3.80
CA THR A 59 1.24 7.46 4.75
C THR A 59 2.16 7.20 5.94
N PRO A 60 1.67 7.32 7.19
CA PRO A 60 2.44 6.95 8.38
C PRO A 60 2.98 5.52 8.27
N ALA A 61 4.20 5.27 8.76
CA ALA A 61 4.85 3.97 8.60
C ALA A 61 4.05 2.81 9.24
N SER A 62 3.43 3.05 10.40
CA SER A 62 2.54 2.07 11.06
C SER A 62 1.35 1.73 10.17
N ALA A 63 0.59 2.74 9.73
CA ALA A 63 -0.55 2.56 8.84
C ALA A 63 -0.14 1.85 7.53
N LEU A 64 1.00 2.22 6.93
CA LEU A 64 1.48 1.58 5.71
C LEU A 64 1.78 0.08 5.92
N THR A 65 2.34 -0.27 7.08
CA THR A 65 2.65 -1.65 7.48
C THR A 65 1.37 -2.46 7.67
N ASP A 66 0.40 -1.90 8.41
CA ASP A 66 -0.88 -2.55 8.69
C ASP A 66 -1.66 -2.79 7.39
N LEU A 67 -1.76 -1.78 6.54
CA LEU A 67 -2.41 -1.88 5.22
C LEU A 67 -1.74 -2.92 4.32
N LEU A 68 -0.41 -3.02 4.34
CA LEU A 68 0.32 -4.04 3.58
C LEU A 68 -0.06 -5.45 4.03
N PHE A 69 -0.05 -5.72 5.33
CA PHE A 69 -0.38 -7.05 5.86
C PHE A 69 -1.87 -7.37 5.71
N GLN A 70 -2.76 -6.38 5.82
CA GLN A 70 -4.19 -6.53 5.47
C GLN A 70 -4.37 -6.95 4.01
N CYS A 71 -3.61 -6.36 3.08
CA CYS A 71 -3.62 -6.75 1.68
C CYS A 71 -3.11 -8.19 1.48
N CYS A 72 -2.03 -8.57 2.16
CA CYS A 72 -1.49 -9.94 2.10
C CYS A 72 -2.51 -10.97 2.60
N LYS A 73 -3.17 -10.66 3.73
CA LYS A 73 -4.24 -11.49 4.27
C LYS A 73 -5.41 -11.62 3.30
N SER A 74 -5.87 -10.50 2.73
CA SER A 74 -6.99 -10.51 1.77
C SER A 74 -6.69 -11.35 0.52
N LEU A 75 -5.43 -11.35 0.07
CA LEU A 75 -4.98 -12.24 -1.01
C LEU A 75 -5.01 -13.71 -0.57
N GLY A 76 -4.51 -14.02 0.63
CA GLY A 76 -4.57 -15.37 1.20
C GLY A 76 -6.00 -15.90 1.37
N ASP A 77 -6.90 -15.07 1.89
CA ASP A 77 -8.33 -15.39 2.05
C ASP A 77 -9.01 -15.65 0.70
N ALA A 78 -8.51 -15.05 -0.38
CA ALA A 78 -8.95 -15.30 -1.77
C ALA A 78 -8.29 -16.53 -2.43
N GLY A 79 -7.42 -17.26 -1.72
CA GLY A 79 -6.69 -18.42 -2.23
C GLY A 79 -5.48 -18.07 -3.10
N LEU A 80 -4.99 -16.82 -3.03
CA LEU A 80 -3.77 -16.38 -3.70
C LEU A 80 -2.57 -16.43 -2.74
N GLU A 81 -1.38 -16.47 -3.33
CA GLU A 81 -0.12 -16.64 -2.59
C GLU A 81 0.77 -15.42 -2.85
N PRO A 82 0.81 -14.43 -1.93
CA PRO A 82 1.70 -13.29 -2.06
C PRO A 82 3.17 -13.71 -1.91
N GLU A 83 3.93 -13.62 -3.00
CA GLU A 83 5.36 -13.98 -3.01
C GLU A 83 6.29 -12.76 -2.87
N ALA A 84 5.84 -11.59 -3.32
CA ALA A 84 6.67 -10.39 -3.29
C ALA A 84 5.88 -9.08 -3.20
N VAL A 85 6.48 -8.10 -2.53
CA VAL A 85 6.05 -6.71 -2.48
C VAL A 85 7.01 -5.87 -3.33
N VAL A 86 6.46 -5.04 -4.20
CA VAL A 86 7.25 -4.15 -5.07
C VAL A 86 6.80 -2.71 -4.89
N CYS A 87 7.73 -1.80 -4.57
CA CYS A 87 7.45 -0.38 -4.40
C CYS A 87 8.54 0.51 -5.05
N ASP A 88 8.36 1.84 -5.01
CA ASP A 88 9.39 2.79 -5.42
C ASP A 88 10.36 3.14 -4.27
N LEU A 89 11.39 3.93 -4.56
CA LEU A 89 12.38 4.40 -3.57
C LEU A 89 11.91 5.63 -2.77
N GLY A 90 10.59 5.87 -2.69
CA GLY A 90 10.05 6.91 -1.83
C GLY A 90 10.44 6.69 -0.37
N SER A 91 10.74 7.77 0.36
CA SER A 91 11.28 7.68 1.73
C SER A 91 10.41 6.87 2.70
N GLN A 92 9.08 6.92 2.56
CA GLN A 92 8.17 6.07 3.35
C GLN A 92 8.35 4.57 3.05
N ASN A 93 8.47 4.20 1.78
CA ASN A 93 8.66 2.82 1.34
C ASN A 93 10.04 2.28 1.76
N VAL A 94 11.08 3.11 1.63
CA VAL A 94 12.43 2.78 2.11
C VAL A 94 12.42 2.55 3.62
N SER A 95 11.76 3.44 4.38
CA SER A 95 11.64 3.29 5.83
C SER A 95 10.87 2.03 6.22
N LEU A 96 9.79 1.69 5.49
CA LEU A 96 9.02 0.46 5.71
C LEU A 96 9.87 -0.79 5.47
N PHE A 97 10.58 -0.84 4.36
CA PHE A 97 11.41 -2.00 4.02
C PHE A 97 12.52 -2.15 5.06
N ALA A 98 13.17 -1.05 5.47
CA ALA A 98 14.19 -1.06 6.51
C ALA A 98 13.66 -1.50 7.89
N SER A 99 12.36 -1.35 8.17
CA SER A 99 11.75 -1.84 9.42
C SER A 99 11.31 -3.29 9.36
N LEU A 100 11.19 -3.88 8.16
CA LEU A 100 10.69 -5.24 7.97
C LEU A 100 11.76 -6.25 7.57
N VAL A 101 12.77 -5.81 6.82
CA VAL A 101 13.76 -6.69 6.20
C VAL A 101 15.17 -6.12 6.29
N SER A 102 16.16 -6.98 6.05
CA SER A 102 17.58 -6.61 5.96
C SER A 102 18.20 -7.19 4.69
N THR A 103 19.45 -6.82 4.38
CA THR A 103 20.18 -7.38 3.23
C THR A 103 20.36 -8.90 3.33
N GLU A 104 20.58 -9.42 4.54
CA GLU A 104 20.76 -10.85 4.79
C GLU A 104 19.43 -11.61 4.84
N GLN A 105 18.35 -10.90 5.21
CA GLN A 105 17.00 -11.44 5.29
C GLN A 105 16.03 -10.50 4.54
N PRO A 106 15.98 -10.57 3.19
CA PRO A 106 15.18 -9.68 2.35
C PRO A 106 13.69 -10.11 2.27
N TYR A 107 13.21 -10.82 3.29
CA TYR A 107 11.87 -11.38 3.34
C TYR A 107 11.31 -11.40 4.76
N VAL A 108 10.00 -11.46 4.86
CA VAL A 108 9.26 -11.75 6.11
C VAL A 108 8.57 -13.11 5.97
N ASP A 109 8.57 -13.92 7.02
CA ASP A 109 7.80 -15.16 7.07
C ASP A 109 6.35 -14.88 7.47
N ILE A 110 5.41 -15.23 6.59
CA ILE A 110 3.96 -15.13 6.80
C ILE A 110 3.38 -16.52 6.57
N ASP A 111 2.78 -17.12 7.60
CA ASP A 111 2.16 -18.45 7.54
C ASP A 111 3.06 -19.55 6.94
N GLY A 112 4.36 -19.50 7.28
CA GLY A 112 5.38 -20.45 6.79
C GLY A 112 5.84 -20.20 5.36
N ARG A 113 5.51 -19.05 4.76
CA ARG A 113 5.93 -18.63 3.42
C ARG A 113 6.71 -17.33 3.47
N ARG A 114 7.64 -17.17 2.54
CA ARG A 114 8.50 -16.00 2.47
C ARG A 114 7.91 -14.95 1.54
N LEU A 115 7.60 -13.78 2.09
CA LEU A 115 7.23 -12.60 1.33
C LEU A 115 8.48 -11.75 1.08
N PHE A 116 8.93 -11.66 -0.18
CA PHE A 116 10.13 -10.91 -0.55
C PHE A 116 9.85 -9.44 -0.81
N PHE A 117 10.83 -8.58 -0.56
CA PHE A 117 10.69 -7.12 -0.67
C PHE A 117 11.64 -6.57 -1.73
N HIS A 118 11.10 -5.96 -2.79
CA HIS A 118 11.87 -5.41 -3.91
C HIS A 118 11.54 -3.95 -4.20
N PHE A 119 12.57 -3.15 -4.49
CA PHE A 119 12.39 -1.84 -5.11
C PHE A 119 12.27 -1.97 -6.63
N ARG A 120 11.46 -1.13 -7.24
CA ARG A 120 11.28 -1.06 -8.69
C ARG A 120 12.58 -0.62 -9.37
N CYS A 121 13.07 -1.43 -10.31
CA CYS A 121 14.33 -1.20 -11.01
C CYS A 121 14.42 0.13 -11.78
N SER A 122 13.32 0.61 -12.38
CA SER A 122 13.31 1.92 -13.07
C SER A 122 13.52 3.13 -12.16
N SER A 123 13.55 2.92 -10.84
CA SER A 123 13.88 3.98 -9.86
C SER A 123 15.38 4.03 -9.54
N LEU A 124 16.20 3.12 -10.08
CA LEU A 124 17.64 3.00 -9.80
C LEU A 124 18.55 3.58 -10.91
N THR A 125 17.95 4.14 -11.96
CA THR A 125 18.63 4.81 -13.09
C THR A 125 18.40 6.31 -13.03
#